data_AF-A0A0D6LRS8-F1
#
_entry.id   AF-A0A0D6LRS8-F1
#
_cell.length_a   1.000
_cell.length_b   1.000
_cell.length_c   1.000
_cell.angle_alpha   90.00
_cell.angle_beta   90.00
_cell.angle_gamma   90.00
#
_symmetry.space_group_name_H-M   'P 1'
#
loop_
_entity.id
_entity.type
_entity.pdbx_description
1 polymer ?
#
loop_
_entity_poly.entity_id
_entity_poly.type
_entity_poly.pdbx_seq_one_letter_code
_entity_poly.pdbx_strand_id
1 'polypeptide(L)'
;MKSVFVILACCVIATFSCPKTTTIDRSDFNNAAFVSVVEVQSVSGNWETMVLGVKEKIALKVASVWYRLPNKIKIPEGCGGVSFEDYAVGCDSNYGVRFLRRYRDLSTKEKQILGFRGK
;
A
#
# COMPACT_ATOMS: atom_id res chain seq x y z
N MET A 1 19.59 -35.16 23.80
CA MET A 1 19.30 -33.76 23.45
C MET A 1 20.27 -33.34 22.35
N LYS A 2 19.80 -33.18 21.10
CA LYS A 2 20.60 -32.65 19.99
C LYS A 2 20.06 -31.26 19.65
N SER A 3 20.84 -30.23 19.95
CA SER A 3 20.51 -28.84 19.65
C SER A 3 20.82 -28.57 18.18
N VAL A 4 19.81 -28.20 17.40
CA VAL A 4 19.99 -27.72 16.03
C VAL A 4 20.14 -26.21 16.12
N PHE A 5 21.36 -25.72 15.91
CA PHE A 5 21.63 -24.31 15.71
C PHE A 5 21.14 -23.93 14.30
N VAL A 6 19.99 -23.26 14.23
CA VAL A 6 19.54 -22.61 13.00
C VAL A 6 20.27 -21.29 12.89
N ILE A 7 21.23 -21.22 11.98
CA ILE A 7 21.92 -19.98 11.60
C ILE A 7 20.90 -19.16 10.80
N LEU A 8 20.16 -18.29 11.50
CA LEU A 8 19.29 -17.30 10.88
C LEU A 8 20.20 -16.22 10.28
N ALA A 9 20.53 -16.35 9.00
CA ALA A 9 21.23 -15.31 8.26
C ALA A 9 20.35 -14.05 8.25
N CYS A 10 20.69 -13.07 9.07
CA CYS A 10 20.18 -11.71 8.99
C CYS A 10 20.71 -11.07 7.69
N CYS A 11 20.04 -11.36 6.57
CA CYS A 11 20.06 -10.45 5.44
C CYS A 11 19.44 -9.15 5.94
N VAL A 12 20.28 -8.12 6.10
CA VAL A 12 19.85 -6.73 6.28
C VAL A 12 19.25 -6.29 4.95
N ILE A 13 18.04 -6.75 4.68
CA ILE A 13 17.20 -6.26 3.60
C ILE A 13 16.74 -4.89 4.08
N ALA A 14 16.95 -3.84 3.27
CA ALA A 14 16.34 -2.55 3.53
C ALA A 14 14.85 -2.79 3.82
N THR A 15 14.43 -2.56 5.06
CA THR A 15 13.12 -2.99 5.57
C THR A 15 12.01 -2.16 4.92
N PHE A 16 11.68 -2.44 3.66
CA PHE A 16 10.36 -2.14 3.16
C PHE A 16 9.42 -3.08 3.92
N SER A 17 8.66 -2.53 4.86
CA SER A 17 7.58 -3.27 5.51
C SER A 17 6.44 -3.48 4.51
N CYS A 18 5.82 -4.65 4.54
CA CYS A 18 4.60 -4.87 3.77
C CYS A 18 3.54 -3.81 4.10
N PRO A 19 2.81 -3.32 3.08
CA PRO A 19 1.72 -2.39 3.34
C PRO A 19 0.63 -3.08 4.15
N LYS A 20 0.00 -2.33 5.05
CA LYS A 20 -1.16 -2.79 5.78
C LYS A 20 -2.31 -3.10 4.81
N THR A 21 -2.85 -4.30 4.86
CA THR A 21 -3.99 -4.76 4.03
C THR A 21 -5.29 -4.96 4.83
N THR A 22 -5.21 -4.76 6.16
CA THR A 22 -6.31 -4.84 7.11
C THR A 22 -7.06 -3.51 7.20
N THR A 23 -8.06 -3.44 8.09
CA THR A 23 -8.93 -2.28 8.27
C THR A 23 -8.15 -0.98 8.45
N ILE A 24 -8.50 0.02 7.65
CA ILE A 24 -7.93 1.36 7.72
C ILE A 24 -8.58 2.13 8.89
N ASP A 25 -7.75 2.68 9.77
CA ASP A 25 -8.18 3.55 10.85
C ASP A 25 -7.81 5.02 10.59
N ARG A 26 -8.23 5.91 11.49
CA ARG A 26 -7.99 7.35 11.35
C ARG A 26 -6.50 7.70 11.42
N SER A 27 -5.70 6.93 12.17
CA SER A 27 -4.26 7.13 12.30
C SER A 27 -3.56 6.84 10.98
N ASP A 28 -3.93 5.74 10.30
CA ASP A 28 -3.38 5.42 8.98
C ASP A 28 -3.58 6.57 7.99
N PHE A 29 -4.79 7.12 7.93
CA PHE A 29 -5.11 8.25 7.05
C PHE A 29 -4.34 9.53 7.44
N ASN A 30 -4.20 9.81 8.73
CA ASN A 30 -3.51 10.99 9.21
C ASN A 30 -1.99 10.92 8.92
N ASN A 31 -1.39 9.75 9.09
CA ASN A 31 0.05 9.51 8.91
C ASN A 31 0.46 9.33 7.44
N ALA A 32 -0.47 9.03 6.54
CA ALA A 32 -0.20 9.02 5.10
C ALA A 32 -0.03 10.46 4.58
N ALA A 33 0.98 10.71 3.77
CA ALA A 33 1.15 11.97 3.05
C ALA A 33 0.18 12.06 1.86
N PHE A 34 -0.07 10.94 1.19
CA PHE A 34 -0.97 10.84 0.04
C PHE A 34 -1.91 9.67 0.23
N VAL A 35 -3.17 9.86 -0.16
CA VAL A 35 -4.18 8.79 -0.16
C VAL A 35 -5.00 8.89 -1.43
N SER A 36 -5.09 7.78 -2.16
CA SER A 36 -5.82 7.72 -3.43
C SER A 36 -6.51 6.38 -3.62
N VAL A 37 -7.54 6.35 -4.47
CA VAL A 37 -8.02 5.12 -5.11
C VAL A 37 -7.29 4.94 -6.42
N VAL A 38 -6.74 3.76 -6.61
CA VAL A 38 -6.03 3.38 -7.83
C VAL A 38 -6.60 2.11 -8.42
N GLU A 39 -6.53 2.01 -9.74
CA GLU A 39 -6.71 0.77 -10.48
C GLU A 39 -5.35 0.12 -10.72
N VAL A 40 -5.18 -1.15 -10.37
CA VAL A 40 -3.98 -1.92 -10.71
C VAL A 40 -4.08 -2.40 -12.16
N GLN A 41 -3.17 -1.94 -13.00
CA GLN A 41 -3.13 -2.23 -14.44
C GLN A 41 -2.05 -3.24 -14.83
N SER A 42 -0.98 -3.33 -14.04
CA SER A 42 0.08 -4.31 -14.26
C SER A 42 0.73 -4.72 -12.94
N VAL A 43 1.21 -5.96 -12.89
CA VAL A 43 2.00 -6.49 -11.79
C VAL A 43 3.26 -7.09 -12.40
N SER A 44 4.41 -6.62 -11.95
CA SER A 44 5.73 -7.09 -12.38
C SER A 44 6.65 -7.08 -11.17
N GLY A 45 7.75 -7.82 -11.17
CA GLY A 45 8.64 -7.80 -10.02
C GLY A 45 9.77 -8.81 -10.14
N ASN A 46 10.63 -8.79 -9.14
CA ASN A 46 11.63 -9.81 -8.90
C ASN A 46 11.37 -10.44 -7.52
N TRP A 47 12.29 -11.27 -7.04
CA TRP A 47 12.18 -11.96 -5.75
C TRP A 47 12.21 -11.02 -4.53
N GLU A 48 12.60 -9.75 -4.70
CA GLU A 48 12.67 -8.77 -3.60
C GLU A 48 11.50 -7.78 -3.62
N THR A 49 11.06 -7.36 -4.79
CA THR A 49 10.13 -6.24 -4.97
C THR A 49 9.09 -6.53 -6.03
N MET A 50 7.83 -6.26 -5.70
CA MET A 50 6.70 -6.20 -6.61
C MET A 50 6.41 -4.74 -6.99
N VAL A 51 6.35 -4.48 -8.29
CA VAL A 51 6.04 -3.21 -8.92
C VAL A 51 4.64 -3.29 -9.51
N LEU A 52 3.74 -2.48 -8.98
CA LEU A 52 2.37 -2.36 -9.44
C LEU A 52 2.27 -1.14 -10.36
N GLY A 53 1.93 -1.35 -11.63
CA GLY A 53 1.49 -0.26 -12.50
C GLY A 53 0.08 0.13 -12.11
N VAL A 54 -0.11 1.40 -11.78
CA VAL A 54 -1.37 1.91 -11.24
C VAL A 54 -1.85 3.14 -11.99
N LYS A 55 -3.17 3.27 -12.10
CA LYS A 55 -3.84 4.47 -12.59
C LYS A 55 -4.67 5.08 -11.46
N GLU A 56 -4.36 6.32 -11.09
CA GLU A 56 -5.14 7.05 -10.10
C GLU A 56 -6.55 7.34 -10.63
N LYS A 57 -7.56 6.95 -9.85
CA LYS A 57 -8.98 7.21 -10.12
C LYS A 57 -9.50 8.38 -9.30
N ILE A 58 -9.15 8.42 -8.01
CA ILE A 58 -9.65 9.42 -7.06
C ILE A 58 -8.52 9.81 -6.12
N ALA A 59 -8.19 11.10 -6.04
CA ALA A 59 -7.31 11.64 -5.01
C ALA A 59 -8.14 12.02 -3.77
N LEU A 60 -7.80 11.43 -2.62
CA LEU A 60 -8.53 11.63 -1.35
C LEU A 60 -7.75 12.53 -0.38
N LYS A 61 -6.43 12.41 -0.39
CA LYS A 61 -5.51 13.28 0.37
C LYS A 61 -4.27 13.55 -0.48
N VAL A 62 -3.94 14.82 -0.65
CA VAL A 62 -2.73 15.27 -1.34
C VAL A 62 -2.00 16.24 -0.42
N ALA A 63 -0.75 15.92 -0.06
CA ALA A 63 0.09 16.80 0.76
C ALA A 63 0.37 18.14 0.08
N SER A 64 0.38 18.17 -1.27
CA SER A 64 0.56 19.38 -2.07
C SER A 64 0.03 19.15 -3.48
N VAL A 65 -0.46 20.21 -4.13
CA VAL A 65 -1.03 20.18 -5.50
C VAL A 65 0.01 19.73 -6.55
N TRP A 66 1.29 19.88 -6.22
CA TRP A 66 2.41 19.48 -7.08
C TRP A 66 2.79 18.01 -6.96
N TYR A 67 2.23 17.29 -5.99
CA TYR A 67 2.55 15.89 -5.74
C TYR A 67 1.37 15.02 -6.16
N ARG A 68 1.60 14.19 -7.18
CA ARG A 68 0.67 13.16 -7.63
C ARG A 68 1.21 11.79 -7.27
N LEU A 69 0.30 10.83 -7.08
CA LEU A 69 0.70 9.45 -6.94
C LEU A 69 1.43 9.00 -8.22
N PRO A 70 2.61 8.36 -8.12
CA PRO A 70 3.28 7.84 -9.29
C PRO A 70 2.48 6.72 -9.94
N ASN A 71 2.58 6.58 -11.26
CA ASN A 71 1.93 5.50 -12.02
C ASN A 71 2.53 4.10 -11.73
N LYS A 72 3.55 4.03 -10.87
CA LYS A 72 4.16 2.79 -10.40
C LYS A 72 4.38 2.89 -8.89
N ILE A 73 3.83 1.95 -8.15
CA ILE A 73 4.09 1.80 -6.71
C ILE A 73 4.88 0.52 -6.46
N LYS A 74 5.75 0.54 -5.46
CA LYS A 74 6.63 -0.57 -5.11
C LYS A 74 6.26 -1.11 -3.74
N ILE A 75 6.13 -2.42 -3.62
CA ILE A 75 5.93 -3.14 -2.37
C ILE A 75 6.93 -4.31 -2.32
N PRO A 76 7.36 -4.77 -1.13
CA PRO A 76 8.16 -6.00 -1.05
C PRO A 76 7.44 -7.17 -1.69
N GLU A 77 8.22 -8.13 -2.19
CA GLU A 77 7.67 -9.46 -2.41
C GLU A 77 7.36 -10.15 -1.07
N GLY A 78 6.39 -11.07 -1.07
CA GLY A 78 5.92 -11.81 0.10
C GLY A 78 4.78 -11.13 0.85
N CYS A 79 4.35 -9.93 0.44
CA CYS A 79 3.28 -9.17 1.10
C CYS A 79 1.84 -9.64 0.79
N GLY A 80 1.71 -10.75 0.06
CA GLY A 80 0.43 -11.31 -0.39
C GLY A 80 0.06 -10.89 -1.82
N GLY A 81 -0.97 -11.54 -2.36
CA GLY A 81 -1.37 -11.38 -3.75
C GLY A 81 -2.12 -10.07 -4.01
N VAL A 82 -1.59 -9.26 -4.93
CA VAL A 82 -2.29 -8.12 -5.52
C VAL A 82 -2.96 -8.56 -6.82
N SER A 83 -4.21 -8.16 -6.99
CA SER A 83 -5.09 -8.46 -8.13
C SER A 83 -5.32 -7.23 -8.98
N PHE A 84 -5.76 -7.43 -10.23
CA PHE A 84 -6.16 -6.38 -11.17
C PHE A 84 -7.53 -5.80 -10.77
N GLU A 85 -7.56 -5.03 -9.70
CA GLU A 85 -8.77 -4.36 -9.20
C GLU A 85 -8.44 -3.00 -8.56
N ASP A 86 -9.46 -2.35 -8.00
CA ASP A 86 -9.29 -1.06 -7.35
C ASP A 86 -8.82 -1.21 -5.90
N TYR A 87 -7.86 -0.39 -5.51
CA TYR A 87 -7.30 -0.33 -4.17
C TYR A 87 -7.31 1.09 -3.63
N ALA A 88 -7.62 1.25 -2.35
CA ALA A 88 -7.23 2.41 -1.58
C ALA A 88 -5.77 2.26 -1.18
N VAL A 89 -4.94 3.21 -1.59
CA VAL A 89 -3.51 3.25 -1.32
C VAL A 89 -3.17 4.49 -0.49
N GLY A 90 -2.36 4.30 0.54
CA GLY A 90 -1.81 5.37 1.35
C GLY A 90 -0.30 5.31 1.34
N CYS A 91 0.34 6.42 1.00
CA CYS A 91 1.80 6.52 0.90
C CYS A 91 2.35 7.58 1.85
N ASP A 92 3.59 7.42 2.27
CA ASP A 92 4.36 8.49 2.92
C ASP A 92 4.94 9.48 1.90
N SER A 93 5.66 10.49 2.40
CA SER A 93 6.27 11.55 1.58
C SER A 93 7.35 11.05 0.60
N ASN A 94 7.89 9.86 0.83
CA ASN A 94 8.90 9.22 -0.02
C ASN A 94 8.28 8.17 -0.96
N TYR A 95 6.95 8.16 -1.10
CA TYR A 95 6.18 7.18 -1.87
C TYR A 95 6.27 5.74 -1.33
N GLY A 96 6.67 5.56 -0.07
CA GLY A 96 6.59 4.29 0.62
C GLY A 96 5.12 3.93 0.90
N VAL A 97 4.67 2.79 0.39
CA VAL A 97 3.28 2.33 0.56
C VAL A 97 3.06 1.88 2.01
N ARG A 98 2.19 2.58 2.74
CA ARG A 98 1.85 2.30 4.14
C ARG A 98 0.65 1.38 4.27
N PHE A 99 -0.36 1.57 3.43
CA PHE A 99 -1.48 0.66 3.32
C PHE A 99 -1.91 0.46 1.87
N LEU A 100 -2.44 -0.73 1.59
CA LEU A 100 -2.96 -1.15 0.31
C LEU A 100 -4.18 -2.04 0.56
N ARG A 101 -5.37 -1.45 0.49
CA ARG A 101 -6.64 -2.11 0.86
C ARG A 101 -7.54 -2.19 -0.35
N ARG A 102 -8.08 -3.38 -0.65
CA ARG A 102 -9.04 -3.56 -1.76
C ARG A 102 -10.24 -2.64 -1.57
N TYR A 103 -10.57 -1.87 -2.59
CA TYR A 103 -11.62 -0.86 -2.53
C TYR A 103 -12.99 -1.48 -2.24
N ARG A 104 -13.28 -2.63 -2.86
CA ARG A 104 -14.54 -3.36 -2.66
C ARG A 104 -14.72 -3.88 -1.22
N ASP A 105 -13.62 -4.11 -0.51
CA ASP A 105 -13.64 -4.66 0.86
C ASP A 105 -13.60 -3.54 1.93
N LEU A 106 -13.67 -2.27 1.53
CA LEU A 106 -13.77 -1.14 2.45
C LEU A 106 -15.16 -1.08 3.08
N SER A 107 -15.19 -1.12 4.41
CA SER A 107 -16.39 -0.86 5.19
C SER A 107 -16.88 0.59 5.01
N THR A 108 -18.13 0.85 5.36
CA THR A 108 -18.70 2.22 5.40
C THR A 108 -17.87 3.14 6.28
N LYS A 109 -17.37 2.64 7.42
CA LYS A 109 -16.52 3.41 8.34
C LYS A 109 -15.18 3.79 7.71
N GLU A 110 -14.52 2.85 7.02
CA GLU A 110 -13.29 3.13 6.29
C GLU A 110 -13.53 4.18 5.18
N LYS A 111 -14.62 4.04 4.42
CA LYS A 111 -14.98 5.02 3.39
C LYS A 111 -15.20 6.42 3.97
N GLN A 112 -15.84 6.53 5.14
CA GLN A 112 -15.98 7.82 5.83
C GLN A 112 -14.63 8.39 6.30
N ILE A 113 -13.75 7.55 6.86
CA ILE A 113 -12.40 7.95 7.28
C ILE A 113 -11.61 8.51 6.10
N LEU A 114 -11.70 7.84 4.96
CA LEU A 114 -11.05 8.20 3.69
C LEU A 114 -11.71 9.39 2.97
N GLY A 115 -12.83 9.91 3.49
CA GLY A 115 -13.48 11.11 2.96
C GLY A 115 -14.40 10.88 1.77
N PHE A 116 -14.81 9.64 1.49
CA PHE A 116 -15.85 9.38 0.49
C PHE A 116 -17.17 9.97 0.98
N ARG A 117 -17.58 11.09 0.39
CA ARG A 117 -18.93 11.60 0.56
C ARG A 117 -19.87 10.68 -0.21
N GLY A 118 -20.72 9.96 0.51
CA GLY A 118 -21.83 9.23 -0.11
C GLY A 118 -22.58 10.19 -1.02
N LYS A 119 -22.70 9.83 -2.30
CA LYS A 119 -23.73 10.39 -3.15
C LYS A 119 -25.06 9.76 -2.79
#